data_AF-A0A5K0ZCD4-F1
#
_entry.id   AF-A0A5K0ZCD4-F1
#
_cell.length_a   1.000
_cell.length_b   1.000
_cell.length_c   1.000
_cell.angle_alpha   90.00
_cell.angle_beta   90.00
_cell.angle_gamma   90.00
#
_symmetry.space_group_name_H-M   'P 1'
#
loop_
_entity.id
_entity.type
_entity.pdbx_description
1 polymer ?
#
loop_
_entity_poly.entity_id
_entity_poly.type
_entity_poly.pdbx_seq_one_letter_code
_entity_poly.pdbx_strand_id
1 'polypeptide(L)' 'FMTNQLIGHLPKNAGHFLPNLEQLYMAANNFDGTLQASLSNATRLQ' A
#
# COMPACT_ATOMS: atom_id res chain seq x y z
N PHE A 1 12.47 -8.07 11.23
CA PHE A 1 11.93 -7.36 10.06
C PHE A 1 13.07 -7.05 9.12
N MET A 2 13.07 -7.58 7.89
CA MET A 2 14.05 -7.18 6.88
C MET A 2 13.67 -5.80 6.33
N THR A 3 14.63 -4.89 6.28
CA THR A 3 14.51 -3.60 5.61
C THR A 3 14.77 -3.76 4.13
N ASN A 4 13.85 -3.23 3.31
CA ASN A 4 14.04 -3.11 1.88
C ASN A 4 14.27 -1.63 1.54
N GLN A 5 14.86 -1.38 0.36
CA GLN A 5 15.17 -0.03 -0.12
C GLN A 5 14.21 0.39 -1.25
N LEU A 6 12.95 -0.07 -1.19
CA LEU A 6 11.96 0.30 -2.21
C LEU A 6 11.56 1.77 -2.03
N ILE A 7 11.48 2.50 -3.14
CA ILE A 7 11.15 3.92 -3.20
C ILE A 7 9.92 4.17 -4.08
N GLY A 8 9.26 5.31 -3.90
CA GLY A 8 8.17 5.79 -4.75
C GLY A 8 6.76 5.61 -4.15
N HIS A 9 5.75 5.66 -5.03
CA HIS A 9 4.34 5.67 -4.63
C HIS A 9 3.62 4.37 -5.01
N LEU A 10 2.66 3.95 -4.19
CA LEU A 10 1.67 2.97 -4.65
C LEU A 10 0.89 3.54 -5.84
N PRO A 11 0.57 2.72 -6.87
CA PRO A 11 -0.34 3.11 -7.92
C PRO A 11 -1.67 3.62 -7.34
N LYS A 12 -2.21 4.71 -7.91
CA LYS A 12 -3.45 5.33 -7.43
C LYS A 12 -4.67 4.39 -7.40
N ASN A 13 -4.60 3.26 -8.10
CA ASN A 13 -5.65 2.26 -8.18
C ASN A 13 -5.23 0.90 -7.59
N ALA A 14 -4.21 0.85 -6.72
CA ALA A 14 -3.75 -0.40 -6.12
C ALA A 14 -4.88 -1.19 -5.43
N GLY A 15 -5.78 -0.50 -4.72
CA GLY A 15 -6.95 -1.10 -4.08
C GLY A 15 -7.96 -1.72 -5.05
N HIS A 16 -7.99 -1.29 -6.32
CA HIS A 16 -8.84 -1.91 -7.34
C HIS A 16 -8.38 -3.34 -7.68
N PHE A 17 -7.07 -3.57 -7.66
CA PHE A 17 -6.48 -4.89 -7.94
C PHE A 17 -6.41 -5.77 -6.70
N LEU A 18 -6.57 -5.18 -5.51
CA LEU A 18 -6.44 -5.86 -4.21
C LEU A 18 -7.70 -5.66 -3.35
N PRO A 19 -8.91 -6.01 -3.83
CA PRO A 19 -10.16 -5.73 -3.12
C PRO A 19 -10.30 -6.50 -1.80
N ASN A 20 -9.58 -7.63 -1.67
CA ASN A 20 -9.56 -8.46 -0.47
C ASN A 20 -8.30 -8.29 0.39
N LEU A 21 -7.52 -7.22 0.19
CA LEU A 21 -6.34 -6.96 1.01
C LEU A 21 -6.78 -6.69 2.46
N GLU A 22 -6.26 -7.48 3.40
CA GLU A 22 -6.59 -7.33 4.82
C GLU A 22 -5.49 -6.65 5.61
N GLN A 23 -4.23 -6.86 5.22
CA GLN A 23 -3.05 -6.34 5.90
C GLN A 23 -2.02 -5.90 4.87
N LEU A 24 -1.35 -4.77 5.15
CA LEU A 24 -0.31 -4.21 4.29
C LEU A 24 0.89 -3.77 5.13
N TYR A 25 2.02 -4.48 4.99
CA TYR A 25 3.25 -4.18 5.73
C TYR A 25 4.28 -3.53 4.81
N MET A 26 4.49 -2.21 4.98
CA MET A 26 5.44 -1.44 4.18
C MET A 26 6.39 -0.56 5.01
N ALA A 27 6.32 -0.63 6.35
CA ALA A 27 7.02 0.27 7.27
C ALA A 27 8.56 0.27 7.15
N ALA A 28 9.14 -0.80 6.58
CA ALA A 28 10.58 -0.95 6.41
C ALA A 28 11.01 -0.70 4.94
N ASN A 29 10.50 0.38 4.34
CA ASN A 29 10.80 0.89 2.98
C ASN A 29 10.77 2.43 2.95
N ASN A 30 11.08 3.01 1.80
CA ASN A 30 11.18 4.45 1.56
C ASN A 30 10.05 4.95 0.62
N PHE A 31 8.84 4.44 0.82
CA PHE A 31 7.66 4.90 0.06
C PHE A 31 7.18 6.27 0.55
N ASP A 32 6.71 7.09 -0.37
CA ASP A 32 6.15 8.41 -0.14
C ASP A 32 4.74 8.56 -0.73
N GLY A 33 4.12 9.73 -0.60
CA GLY A 33 2.78 10.01 -1.13
C GLY A 33 1.60 9.57 -0.25
N THR A 34 0.38 9.83 -0.71
CA THR A 34 -0.87 9.59 0.04
C THR A 34 -1.42 8.18 -0.16
N LEU A 35 -1.40 7.39 0.91
CA LEU A 35 -1.88 6.00 0.90
C LEU A 35 -3.40 5.87 0.67
N GLN A 36 -4.19 6.84 1.16
CA GLN A 36 -5.65 6.82 1.12
C GLN A 36 -6.22 6.71 -0.29
N ALA A 37 -5.66 7.46 -1.25
CA ALA A 37 -6.13 7.43 -2.63
C ALA A 37 -5.84 6.09 -3.30
N SER A 38 -4.66 5.51 -3.03
CA SER A 38 -4.23 4.25 -3.65
C SER A 38 -5.00 3.04 -3.15
N LEU A 39 -5.52 3.06 -1.92
CA LEU A 39 -6.17 1.91 -1.26
C LEU A 39 -7.67 2.09 -1.03
N SER A 40 -8.32 3.08 -1.65
CA SER A 40 -9.75 3.37 -1.46
C SER A 40 -10.67 2.17 -1.69
N ASN A 41 -10.28 1.24 -2.56
CA ASN A 41 -11.07 0.07 -2.92
C ASN A 41 -10.65 -1.22 -2.17
N ALA A 42 -9.64 -1.17 -1.30
CA ALA A 42 -9.24 -2.28 -0.45
C ALA A 42 -10.10 -2.30 0.83
N THR A 43 -11.39 -2.62 0.68
CA THR A 43 -12.40 -2.43 1.74
C THR A 43 -12.22 -3.35 2.95
N ARG A 44 -11.40 -4.40 2.84
CA ARG A 44 -11.09 -5.34 3.92
C ARG A 44 -9.81 -5.00 4.69
N LEU A 45 -9.11 -3.94 4.30
CA LEU A 45 -7.86 -3.52 4.91
C LEU A 45 -8.14 -2.97 6.32
N GLN A 46 -7.45 -3.50 7.32
CA GLN A 46 -7.59 -3.11 8.73
C GLN A 46 -6.48 -2.17 9.18
#